data_AF-A0A7I4A8X1-F1
#
_entry.id   AF-A0A7I4A8X1-F1
#
_cell.length_a   1.000
_cell.length_b   1.000
_cell.length_c   1.000
_cell.angle_alpha   90.00
_cell.angle_beta   90.00
_cell.angle_gamma   90.00
#
_symmetry.space_group_name_H-M   'P 1'
#
loop_
_entity.id
_entity.type
_entity.pdbx_description
1 polymer ?
#
loop_
_entity_poly.entity_id
_entity_poly.type
_entity_poly.pdbx_seq_one_letter_code
_entity_poly.pdbx_strand_id
1 'polypeptide(L)'
;MSRFKSAAVSFVTFFFLILCKAEGAAAHVKLAETPPRGWNSYNSFSWIVSEAEFLDNAKFVSQNLLKFGYEYVVVDFLWYRKFELGASVWSAGHDVIDEWGRPIPDPGRWPSSRDGSGLARVAEQVHAMGLKFGIHVMRGISSAAVEANTPILGAKGSPHNTSRRPWLAADIAVPGTACRWMSCCFMGVDATSEGGRAFVKSLYDQYASWSVDFIKHDCVFGVEDFRLSEIELVANSIAETGRPIVYSLSPGVQAFPDMGREVSSLVNMYRVTGDDWDLWSDLKTHFDVARDFAAAGLIGATNARGRSWADLDMLPLGWLTDPGAPVGPHRWCNLTPAEQRTQVSLWAIAKSPLMYGGDLRAMDSATLSLITNTRMLEINAHSVGNHELLSRSPSHFGLSECKNTSPRRWSLRPGPHSKHGYEVCWTSEAPSKKMWRRGGDPLLECFKWTPFTNGSQEVTTSSNLGFISSPRDRSGCLAADVLGIPNSDVQQARMSESAGCSRGEPNQLWRLTLDGELRNDYTGFCASVADTAGERIWVARHPSDVAKPS
;
A
#
# COMPACT_ATOMS: atom_id res chain seq x y z
N MET A 1 -99.77 -2.45 9.97
CA MET A 1 -99.90 -2.21 11.42
C MET A 1 -98.73 -2.88 12.13
N SER A 2 -98.20 -2.19 13.16
CA SER A 2 -97.32 -2.63 14.25
C SER A 2 -95.95 -3.28 13.98
N ARG A 3 -94.95 -2.60 14.57
CA ARG A 3 -93.57 -3.04 14.85
C ARG A 3 -93.50 -4.10 15.96
N PHE A 4 -92.35 -4.80 16.00
CA PHE A 4 -91.42 -5.03 17.14
C PHE A 4 -91.04 -6.48 17.55
N LYS A 5 -89.72 -6.63 17.76
CA LYS A 5 -88.91 -7.59 18.57
C LYS A 5 -88.55 -8.93 17.88
N SER A 6 -87.29 -9.22 17.53
CA SER A 6 -86.00 -9.31 18.27
C SER A 6 -85.68 -10.76 18.66
N ALA A 7 -84.65 -11.36 18.05
CA ALA A 7 -83.67 -12.24 18.69
C ALA A 7 -82.58 -12.65 17.69
N ALA A 8 -81.33 -12.56 18.13
CA ALA A 8 -80.10 -12.80 17.37
C ALA A 8 -79.71 -14.29 17.34
N VAL A 9 -79.03 -14.74 16.27
CA VAL A 9 -78.03 -15.83 16.34
C VAL A 9 -76.91 -15.60 15.30
N SER A 10 -75.69 -15.53 15.84
CA SER A 10 -74.35 -15.70 15.27
C SER A 10 -74.20 -16.29 13.86
N PHE A 11 -73.36 -15.64 13.05
CA PHE A 11 -72.59 -16.28 11.98
C PHE A 11 -71.10 -15.96 12.18
N VAL A 12 -70.31 -17.00 12.46
CA VAL A 12 -68.85 -16.96 12.50
C VAL A 12 -68.37 -16.92 11.05
N THR A 13 -67.74 -15.83 10.62
CA THR A 13 -67.06 -15.75 9.32
C THR A 13 -65.56 -15.91 9.54
N PHE A 14 -65.02 -17.01 9.01
CA PHE A 14 -63.61 -17.36 9.02
C PHE A 14 -62.85 -16.38 8.09
N PHE A 15 -62.12 -15.42 8.65
CA PHE A 15 -61.21 -14.55 7.90
C PHE A 15 -59.84 -15.22 7.80
N PHE A 16 -59.54 -15.82 6.65
CA PHE A 16 -58.17 -16.19 6.27
C PHE A 16 -57.40 -14.89 5.95
N LEU A 17 -56.69 -14.34 6.94
CA LEU A 17 -55.67 -13.32 6.72
C LEU A 17 -54.44 -14.00 6.13
N ILE A 18 -54.27 -13.89 4.82
CA ILE A 18 -52.98 -14.14 4.15
C ILE A 18 -52.04 -13.02 4.59
N LEU A 19 -51.26 -13.29 5.65
CA LEU A 19 -50.09 -12.51 6.02
C LEU A 19 -49.00 -12.80 4.98
N CYS A 20 -48.95 -11.98 3.93
CA CYS A 20 -47.72 -11.83 3.16
C CYS A 20 -46.67 -11.21 4.08
N LYS A 21 -45.83 -12.05 4.70
CA LYS A 21 -44.53 -11.61 5.20
C LYS A 21 -43.72 -11.15 3.98
N ALA A 22 -43.71 -9.84 3.74
CA ALA A 22 -42.62 -9.23 3.00
C ALA A 22 -41.40 -9.27 3.93
N GLU A 23 -40.65 -10.37 3.88
CA GLU A 23 -39.24 -10.36 4.28
C GLU A 23 -38.52 -9.44 3.30
N GLY A 24 -38.49 -8.15 3.65
CA GLY A 24 -37.61 -7.19 3.00
C GLY A 24 -36.19 -7.61 3.30
N ALA A 25 -35.57 -8.38 2.42
CA ALA A 25 -34.13 -8.48 2.36
C ALA A 25 -33.61 -7.04 2.19
N ALA A 26 -33.05 -6.47 3.26
CA ALA A 26 -32.35 -5.20 3.16
C ALA A 26 -31.30 -5.35 2.05
N ALA A 27 -31.44 -4.59 0.97
CA ALA A 27 -30.45 -4.58 -0.08
C ALA A 27 -29.12 -4.17 0.56
N HIS A 28 -28.16 -5.10 0.64
CA HIS A 28 -26.83 -4.79 1.16
C HIS A 28 -26.25 -3.63 0.34
N VAL A 29 -26.02 -2.49 0.99
CA VAL A 29 -25.34 -1.34 0.38
C VAL A 29 -23.95 -1.81 -0.03
N LYS A 30 -23.65 -1.78 -1.33
CA LYS A 30 -22.32 -2.11 -1.82
C LYS A 30 -21.36 -0.96 -1.50
N LEU A 31 -20.31 -1.25 -0.74
CA LEU A 31 -19.32 -0.27 -0.31
C LEU A 31 -18.07 -0.33 -1.20
N ALA A 32 -17.38 0.81 -1.32
CA ALA A 32 -16.11 0.93 -2.02
C ALA A 32 -16.14 0.37 -3.47
N GLU A 33 -17.21 0.65 -4.24
CA GLU A 33 -17.28 0.26 -5.67
C GLU A 33 -16.13 0.83 -6.52
N THR A 34 -15.54 1.93 -6.07
CA THR A 34 -14.26 2.47 -6.52
C THR A 34 -13.29 2.54 -5.33
N PRO A 35 -11.96 2.64 -5.55
CA PRO A 35 -11.03 2.84 -4.46
C PRO A 35 -11.45 4.06 -3.61
N PRO A 36 -11.55 3.92 -2.27
CA PRO A 36 -11.89 5.04 -1.40
C PRO A 36 -10.95 6.23 -1.60
N ARG A 37 -11.50 7.46 -1.55
CA ARG A 37 -10.71 8.70 -1.60
C ARG A 37 -11.07 9.60 -0.44
N GLY A 38 -10.06 10.18 0.17
CA GLY A 38 -10.27 10.97 1.37
C GLY A 38 -9.03 11.66 1.86
N TRP A 39 -9.12 12.08 3.12
CA TRP A 39 -8.04 12.67 3.89
C TRP A 39 -7.89 11.92 5.20
N ASN A 40 -6.66 11.76 5.66
CA ASN A 40 -6.32 11.14 6.93
C ASN A 40 -5.32 12.04 7.68
N SER A 41 -5.50 12.20 9.00
CA SER A 41 -4.74 13.15 9.80
C SER A 41 -3.28 12.74 10.11
N TYR A 42 -2.86 11.49 9.84
CA TYR A 42 -1.60 10.95 10.35
C TYR A 42 -0.35 11.71 9.88
N ASN A 43 -0.14 11.90 8.58
CA ASN A 43 1.13 12.47 8.09
C ASN A 43 1.31 13.95 8.44
N SER A 44 0.26 14.66 8.85
CA SER A 44 0.30 16.09 9.22
C SER A 44 0.22 16.34 10.72
N PHE A 45 -0.51 15.51 11.46
CA PHE A 45 -0.78 15.71 12.89
C PHE A 45 -0.26 14.58 13.79
N SER A 46 0.27 13.50 13.23
CA SER A 46 0.61 12.30 13.98
C SER A 46 -0.61 11.84 14.80
N TRP A 47 -0.51 11.84 16.13
CA TRP A 47 -1.58 11.43 17.04
C TRP A 47 -2.35 12.58 17.69
N ILE A 48 -1.95 13.84 17.48
CA ILE A 48 -2.39 14.97 18.33
C ILE A 48 -3.48 15.85 17.72
N VAL A 49 -4.02 15.51 16.54
CA VAL A 49 -5.05 16.32 15.87
C VAL A 49 -6.16 16.71 16.85
N SER A 50 -6.55 17.99 16.82
CA SER A 50 -7.68 18.51 17.60
C SER A 50 -8.96 18.58 16.76
N GLU A 51 -10.12 18.63 17.42
CA GLU A 51 -11.42 18.69 16.76
C GLU A 51 -11.53 19.87 15.78
N ALA A 52 -11.03 21.06 16.17
CA ALA A 52 -11.07 22.24 15.32
C ALA A 52 -10.24 22.05 14.05
N GLU A 53 -9.02 21.52 14.18
CA GLU A 53 -8.12 21.29 13.04
C GLU A 53 -8.65 20.21 12.10
N PHE A 54 -9.26 19.17 12.66
CA PHE A 54 -9.94 18.13 11.91
C PHE A 54 -11.13 18.70 11.11
N LEU A 55 -11.98 19.51 11.74
CA LEU A 55 -13.16 20.10 11.08
C LEU A 55 -12.78 21.15 10.03
N ASP A 56 -11.69 21.90 10.22
CA ASP A 56 -11.16 22.80 9.20
C ASP A 56 -10.67 22.04 7.96
N ASN A 57 -9.97 20.93 8.16
CA ASN A 57 -9.56 20.02 7.08
C ASN A 57 -10.78 19.40 6.38
N ALA A 58 -11.78 18.94 7.14
CA ALA A 58 -13.01 18.40 6.57
C ALA A 58 -13.77 19.43 5.73
N LYS A 59 -13.87 20.67 6.22
CA LYS A 59 -14.46 21.77 5.46
C LYS A 59 -13.73 22.02 4.14
N PHE A 60 -12.40 21.94 4.13
CA PHE A 60 -11.62 22.05 2.90
C PHE A 60 -11.96 20.91 1.91
N VAL A 61 -12.03 19.66 2.39
CA VAL A 61 -12.42 18.51 1.55
C VAL A 61 -13.79 18.76 0.93
N SER A 62 -14.79 19.13 1.73
CA SER A 62 -16.16 19.40 1.27
C SER A 62 -16.20 20.47 0.17
N GLN A 63 -15.50 21.58 0.37
CA GLN A 63 -15.56 22.72 -0.55
C GLN A 63 -14.74 22.52 -1.83
N ASN A 64 -13.63 21.78 -1.76
CA ASN A 64 -12.63 21.76 -2.83
C ASN A 64 -12.44 20.39 -3.48
N LEU A 65 -12.59 19.31 -2.72
CA LEU A 65 -12.21 17.95 -3.13
C LEU A 65 -13.41 17.01 -3.32
N LEU A 66 -14.56 17.29 -2.70
CA LEU A 66 -15.77 16.44 -2.78
C LEU A 66 -16.24 16.24 -4.23
N LYS A 67 -16.20 17.29 -5.05
CA LYS A 67 -16.53 17.21 -6.49
C LYS A 67 -15.59 16.30 -7.31
N PHE A 68 -14.43 15.95 -6.75
CA PHE A 68 -13.45 15.02 -7.33
C PHE A 68 -13.54 13.62 -6.69
N GLY A 69 -14.55 13.37 -5.85
CA GLY A 69 -14.82 12.09 -5.23
C GLY A 69 -14.11 11.85 -3.89
N TYR A 70 -13.41 12.86 -3.34
CA TYR A 70 -12.87 12.77 -1.98
C TYR A 70 -14.01 12.93 -0.98
N GLU A 71 -14.40 11.85 -0.33
CA GLU A 71 -15.57 11.84 0.56
C GLU A 71 -15.25 11.39 1.98
N TYR A 72 -14.14 10.69 2.24
CA TYR A 72 -13.78 10.23 3.58
C TYR A 72 -12.85 11.24 4.30
N VAL A 73 -13.14 11.53 5.57
CA VAL A 73 -12.23 12.25 6.46
C VAL A 73 -11.98 11.42 7.71
N VAL A 74 -10.74 11.00 7.91
CA VAL A 74 -10.36 9.96 8.87
C VAL A 74 -9.50 10.54 9.98
N VAL A 75 -9.97 10.44 11.22
CA VAL A 75 -9.18 10.71 12.42
C VAL A 75 -8.25 9.53 12.65
N ASP A 76 -6.94 9.74 12.55
CA ASP A 76 -5.98 8.66 12.77
C ASP A 76 -5.71 8.41 14.26
N PHE A 77 -4.71 7.58 14.54
CA PHE A 77 -4.55 6.87 15.80
C PHE A 77 -4.53 7.75 17.06
N LEU A 78 -4.95 7.12 18.17
CA LEU A 78 -4.91 7.67 19.53
C LEU A 78 -5.78 8.91 19.78
N TRP A 79 -6.89 9.11 19.07
CA TRP A 79 -7.88 10.16 19.41
C TRP A 79 -8.41 10.08 20.85
N TYR A 80 -8.29 8.92 21.50
CA TYR A 80 -8.61 8.66 22.91
C TYR A 80 -7.47 8.94 23.90
N ARG A 81 -6.25 9.23 23.45
CA ARG A 81 -5.13 9.51 24.35
C ARG A 81 -5.17 10.95 24.86
N LYS A 82 -4.97 11.16 26.16
CA LYS A 82 -4.90 12.51 26.74
C LYS A 82 -3.73 13.29 26.15
N PHE A 83 -3.99 14.51 25.70
CA PHE A 83 -2.91 15.44 25.34
C PHE A 83 -2.43 16.21 26.57
N GLU A 84 -1.53 15.58 27.33
CA GLU A 84 -0.99 16.11 28.58
C GLU A 84 0.53 15.87 28.69
N LEU A 85 1.17 16.53 29.66
CA LEU A 85 2.60 16.36 29.90
C LEU A 85 2.92 14.89 30.23
N GLY A 86 3.84 14.29 29.46
CA GLY A 86 4.25 12.89 29.61
C GLY A 86 3.52 11.91 28.68
N ALA A 87 2.40 12.32 28.08
CA ALA A 87 1.71 11.51 27.08
C ALA A 87 2.47 11.54 25.74
N SER A 88 2.60 10.37 25.12
CA SER A 88 3.21 10.17 23.81
C SER A 88 2.61 8.94 23.11
N VAL A 89 3.12 8.62 21.92
CA VAL A 89 2.79 7.38 21.21
C VAL A 89 3.10 6.13 22.05
N TRP A 90 4.12 6.18 22.91
CA TRP A 90 4.61 5.04 23.69
C TRP A 90 4.25 5.09 25.19
N SER A 91 3.37 6.01 25.61
CA SER A 91 3.00 6.16 27.02
C SER A 91 1.75 5.35 27.34
N ALA A 92 1.91 4.31 28.16
CA ALA A 92 0.79 3.55 28.72
C ALA A 92 0.00 4.37 29.77
N GLY A 93 -1.26 4.03 30.00
CA GLY A 93 -2.07 4.61 31.09
C GLY A 93 -2.67 6.01 30.82
N HIS A 94 -2.41 6.60 29.65
CA HIS A 94 -2.96 7.92 29.27
C HIS A 94 -4.21 7.84 28.38
N ASP A 95 -4.69 6.63 28.09
CA ASP A 95 -5.89 6.44 27.27
C ASP A 95 -7.15 6.76 28.09
N VAL A 96 -8.07 7.53 27.52
CA VAL A 96 -9.39 7.78 28.08
C VAL A 96 -10.30 6.63 27.70
N ILE A 97 -10.87 5.98 28.71
CA ILE A 97 -11.78 4.85 28.57
C ILE A 97 -13.10 5.15 29.27
N ASP A 98 -14.19 4.54 28.79
CA ASP A 98 -15.46 4.51 29.51
C ASP A 98 -15.45 3.43 30.62
N GLU A 99 -16.56 3.35 31.36
CA GLU A 99 -16.71 2.38 32.45
C GLU A 99 -16.69 0.91 32.01
N TRP A 100 -16.75 0.65 30.71
CA TRP A 100 -16.71 -0.69 30.09
C TRP A 100 -15.35 -1.02 29.47
N GLY A 101 -14.35 -0.16 29.67
CA GLY A 101 -13.00 -0.35 29.12
C GLY A 101 -12.88 0.00 27.63
N ARG A 102 -13.88 0.65 27.04
CA ARG A 102 -13.85 1.06 25.63
C ARG A 102 -13.19 2.43 25.50
N PRO A 103 -12.29 2.66 24.52
CA PRO A 103 -11.71 3.98 24.31
C PRO A 103 -12.76 5.04 23.97
N ILE A 104 -12.66 6.22 24.57
CA ILE A 104 -13.50 7.40 24.28
C ILE A 104 -12.61 8.61 23.97
N PRO A 105 -13.06 9.57 23.14
CA PRO A 105 -12.20 10.68 22.74
C PRO A 105 -11.79 11.57 23.91
N ASP A 106 -10.53 12.01 23.91
CA ASP A 106 -10.01 12.94 24.91
C ASP A 106 -10.82 14.27 24.89
N PRO A 107 -11.59 14.62 25.94
CA PRO A 107 -12.43 15.82 25.96
C PRO A 107 -11.64 17.14 25.96
N GLY A 108 -10.32 17.08 26.14
CA GLY A 108 -9.41 18.21 25.93
C GLY A 108 -9.22 18.52 24.45
N ARG A 109 -9.04 17.49 23.62
CA ARG A 109 -8.87 17.60 22.16
C ARG A 109 -10.18 17.56 21.38
N TRP A 110 -11.20 16.95 21.94
CA TRP A 110 -12.53 16.76 21.37
C TRP A 110 -13.60 17.39 22.28
N PRO A 111 -13.69 18.73 22.38
CA PRO A 111 -14.60 19.37 23.32
C PRO A 111 -16.07 19.00 23.14
N SER A 112 -16.49 18.61 21.93
CA SER A 112 -17.86 18.16 21.66
C SER A 112 -18.22 16.83 22.33
N SER A 113 -17.23 16.04 22.78
CA SER A 113 -17.45 14.75 23.44
C SER A 113 -17.76 14.85 24.95
N ARG A 114 -17.64 16.05 25.54
CA ARG A 114 -17.76 16.29 26.99
C ARG A 114 -19.12 15.89 27.59
N ASP A 115 -20.15 15.84 26.76
CA ASP A 115 -21.51 15.41 27.14
C ASP A 115 -21.69 13.89 27.09
N GLY A 116 -20.64 13.11 26.79
CA GLY A 116 -20.69 11.66 26.64
C GLY A 116 -21.15 11.19 25.25
N SER A 117 -21.34 12.10 24.29
CA SER A 117 -21.72 11.76 22.90
C SER A 117 -20.59 11.08 22.10
N GLY A 118 -19.38 10.97 22.68
CA GLY A 118 -18.20 10.45 21.99
C GLY A 118 -17.89 11.28 20.74
N LEU A 119 -17.76 10.62 19.58
CA LEU A 119 -17.49 11.29 18.31
C LEU A 119 -18.76 11.58 17.48
N ALA A 120 -19.95 11.33 18.02
CA ALA A 120 -21.21 11.52 17.29
C ALA A 120 -21.42 12.95 16.77
N ARG A 121 -21.02 13.96 17.58
CA ARG A 121 -21.12 15.39 17.20
C ARG A 121 -20.16 15.78 16.09
N VAL A 122 -18.98 15.15 16.04
CA VAL A 122 -18.02 15.33 14.96
C VAL A 122 -18.56 14.69 13.68
N ALA A 123 -19.06 13.46 13.77
CA ALA A 123 -19.68 12.77 12.64
C ALA A 123 -20.88 13.56 12.07
N GLU A 124 -21.75 14.10 12.93
CA GLU A 124 -22.89 14.95 12.54
C GLU A 124 -22.43 16.17 11.71
N GLN A 125 -21.37 16.85 12.15
CA GLN A 125 -20.80 17.99 11.42
C GLN A 125 -20.18 17.57 10.08
N VAL A 126 -19.46 16.44 10.04
CA VAL A 126 -18.88 15.88 8.81
C VAL A 126 -19.97 15.51 7.81
N HIS A 127 -21.04 14.85 8.26
CA HIS A 127 -22.18 14.49 7.42
C HIS A 127 -22.93 15.72 6.91
N ALA A 128 -23.08 16.76 7.74
CA ALA A 128 -23.67 18.04 7.31
C ALA A 128 -22.84 18.74 6.20
N MET A 129 -21.54 18.44 6.10
CA MET A 129 -20.68 18.88 5.00
C MET A 129 -20.76 17.98 3.75
N GLY A 130 -21.59 16.94 3.76
CA GLY A 130 -21.72 15.97 2.66
C GLY A 130 -20.58 14.96 2.58
N LEU A 131 -19.79 14.82 3.66
CA LEU A 131 -18.65 13.91 3.75
C LEU A 131 -19.01 12.67 4.58
N LYS A 132 -18.08 11.73 4.66
CA LYS A 132 -18.12 10.49 5.46
C LYS A 132 -17.04 10.51 6.53
N PHE A 133 -17.40 10.11 7.74
CA PHE A 133 -16.54 10.18 8.90
C PHE A 133 -15.82 8.85 9.16
N GLY A 134 -14.51 8.90 9.35
CA GLY A 134 -13.70 7.73 9.67
C GLY A 134 -12.87 7.86 10.92
N ILE A 135 -12.56 6.72 11.54
CA ILE A 135 -11.65 6.64 12.69
C ILE A 135 -10.64 5.52 12.53
N HIS A 136 -9.47 5.71 13.11
CA HIS A 136 -8.50 4.66 13.37
C HIS A 136 -8.81 3.93 14.68
N VAL A 137 -8.60 2.62 14.72
CA VAL A 137 -8.70 1.79 15.92
C VAL A 137 -7.52 0.85 16.02
N MET A 138 -7.01 0.67 17.23
CA MET A 138 -5.98 -0.31 17.52
C MET A 138 -6.59 -1.69 17.76
N ARG A 139 -5.90 -2.73 17.30
CA ARG A 139 -6.21 -4.11 17.68
C ARG A 139 -6.14 -4.31 19.20
N GLY A 140 -7.10 -5.05 19.73
CA GLY A 140 -7.09 -5.52 21.11
C GLY A 140 -7.72 -4.56 22.13
N ILE A 141 -7.15 -4.53 23.35
CA ILE A 141 -7.64 -3.79 24.50
C ILE A 141 -6.53 -2.91 25.09
N SER A 142 -6.90 -1.69 25.51
CA SER A 142 -5.96 -0.73 26.12
C SER A 142 -5.48 -1.24 27.49
N SER A 143 -4.21 -1.01 27.81
CA SER A 143 -3.63 -1.31 29.12
C SER A 143 -4.38 -0.58 30.24
N ALA A 144 -4.91 0.61 29.99
CA ALA A 144 -5.71 1.36 30.96
C ALA A 144 -6.97 0.59 31.40
N ALA A 145 -7.64 -0.08 30.45
CA ALA A 145 -8.83 -0.88 30.75
C ALA A 145 -8.51 -2.13 31.56
N VAL A 146 -7.36 -2.75 31.28
CA VAL A 146 -6.84 -3.93 31.99
C VAL A 146 -6.38 -3.57 33.40
N GLU A 147 -5.66 -2.46 33.56
CA GLU A 147 -5.19 -1.95 34.85
C GLU A 147 -6.36 -1.55 35.76
N ALA A 148 -7.37 -0.87 35.20
CA ALA A 148 -8.62 -0.57 35.92
C ALA A 148 -9.52 -1.80 36.12
N ASN A 149 -9.19 -2.91 35.45
CA ASN A 149 -9.95 -4.16 35.43
C ASN A 149 -11.46 -3.97 35.21
N THR A 150 -11.77 -3.14 34.22
CA THR A 150 -13.15 -2.72 33.90
C THR A 150 -14.06 -3.91 33.54
N PRO A 151 -15.36 -3.86 33.86
CA PRO A 151 -16.33 -4.86 33.40
C PRO A 151 -16.54 -4.76 31.89
N ILE A 152 -16.86 -5.87 31.25
CA ILE A 152 -17.23 -5.89 29.83
C ILE A 152 -18.71 -5.55 29.65
N LEU A 153 -19.04 -4.70 28.68
CA LEU A 153 -20.43 -4.31 28.39
C LEU A 153 -21.26 -5.51 27.92
N GLY A 154 -22.40 -5.72 28.57
CA GLY A 154 -23.44 -6.67 28.19
C GLY A 154 -24.73 -5.99 27.75
N ALA A 155 -25.82 -6.76 27.70
CA ALA A 155 -27.10 -6.27 27.21
C ALA A 155 -27.67 -5.15 28.10
N LYS A 156 -28.32 -4.15 27.48
CA LYS A 156 -29.02 -3.05 28.17
C LYS A 156 -28.13 -2.24 29.14
N GLY A 157 -26.83 -2.15 28.88
CA GLY A 157 -25.93 -1.39 29.75
C GLY A 157 -25.58 -2.10 31.06
N SER A 158 -25.82 -3.42 31.17
CA SER A 158 -25.36 -4.21 32.32
C SER A 158 -23.99 -4.82 32.05
N PRO A 159 -23.23 -5.21 33.07
CA PRO A 159 -22.06 -6.06 32.88
C PRO A 159 -22.42 -7.36 32.14
N HIS A 160 -21.54 -7.79 31.24
CA HIS A 160 -21.62 -9.07 30.57
C HIS A 160 -21.18 -10.17 31.55
N ASN A 161 -22.11 -11.02 31.95
CA ASN A 161 -21.91 -11.95 33.06
C ASN A 161 -21.59 -13.37 32.60
N THR A 162 -20.64 -14.00 33.26
CA THR A 162 -20.55 -15.46 33.33
C THR A 162 -21.64 -16.01 34.26
N SER A 163 -21.71 -17.33 34.41
CA SER A 163 -22.58 -17.98 35.41
C SER A 163 -22.26 -17.63 36.87
N ARG A 164 -21.09 -17.02 37.16
CA ARG A 164 -20.62 -16.76 38.54
C ARG A 164 -20.32 -15.29 38.83
N ARG A 165 -19.79 -14.55 37.86
CA ARG A 165 -19.37 -13.14 38.00
C ARG A 165 -19.32 -12.42 36.64
N PRO A 166 -19.27 -11.08 36.60
CA PRO A 166 -18.97 -10.34 35.37
C PRO A 166 -17.66 -10.77 34.71
N TRP A 167 -17.63 -10.75 33.38
CA TRP A 167 -16.39 -10.70 32.61
C TRP A 167 -15.70 -9.36 32.85
N LEU A 168 -14.39 -9.40 33.08
CA LEU A 168 -13.56 -8.23 33.31
C LEU A 168 -12.46 -8.14 32.23
N ALA A 169 -11.89 -6.95 32.05
CA ALA A 169 -10.80 -6.72 31.10
C ALA A 169 -9.62 -7.69 31.28
N ALA A 170 -9.25 -8.01 32.52
CA ALA A 170 -8.17 -8.98 32.79
C ALA A 170 -8.50 -10.42 32.36
N ASP A 171 -9.78 -10.78 32.22
CA ASP A 171 -10.18 -12.13 31.80
C ASP A 171 -10.03 -12.35 30.30
N ILE A 172 -10.07 -11.26 29.53
CA ILE A 172 -10.06 -11.29 28.07
C ILE A 172 -8.74 -10.80 27.47
N ALA A 173 -7.90 -10.15 28.29
CA ALA A 173 -6.61 -9.66 27.88
C ALA A 173 -5.62 -10.82 27.63
N VAL A 174 -4.83 -10.72 26.56
CA VAL A 174 -3.79 -11.69 26.21
C VAL A 174 -2.41 -11.03 26.31
N PRO A 175 -1.75 -11.06 27.47
CA PRO A 175 -0.43 -10.44 27.66
C PRO A 175 0.61 -10.95 26.67
N GLY A 176 1.55 -10.08 26.29
CA GLY A 176 2.62 -10.43 25.35
C GLY A 176 2.19 -10.49 23.88
N THR A 177 0.91 -10.26 23.57
CA THR A 177 0.40 -10.16 22.20
C THR A 177 0.17 -8.70 21.78
N ALA A 178 0.89 -7.76 22.38
CA ALA A 178 0.81 -6.35 22.04
C ALA A 178 1.26 -6.08 20.59
N CYS A 179 0.84 -4.96 20.03
CA CYS A 179 1.41 -4.49 18.77
C CYS A 179 2.90 -4.18 18.95
N ARG A 180 3.75 -4.58 18.00
CA ARG A 180 5.21 -4.50 18.14
C ARG A 180 5.72 -3.08 18.36
N TRP A 181 5.15 -2.10 17.66
CA TRP A 181 5.53 -0.69 17.79
C TRP A 181 4.89 0.03 18.98
N MET A 182 3.91 -0.60 19.64
CA MET A 182 3.20 -0.06 20.81
C MET A 182 2.99 -1.14 21.89
N SER A 183 4.10 -1.74 22.31
CA SER A 183 4.09 -2.94 23.16
C SER A 183 3.55 -2.73 24.58
N CYS A 184 3.49 -1.48 25.04
CA CYS A 184 3.08 -1.13 26.41
C CYS A 184 1.64 -0.63 26.54
N CYS A 185 0.99 -0.18 25.45
CA CYS A 185 -0.31 0.50 25.55
C CYS A 185 -1.50 -0.39 25.22
N PHE A 186 -1.31 -1.43 24.40
CA PHE A 186 -2.38 -2.33 23.95
C PHE A 186 -1.92 -3.78 24.05
N MET A 187 -2.86 -4.69 24.27
CA MET A 187 -2.63 -6.13 24.17
C MET A 187 -3.80 -6.80 23.46
N GLY A 188 -3.57 -7.99 22.91
CA GLY A 188 -4.62 -8.74 22.21
C GLY A 188 -5.78 -9.09 23.13
N VAL A 189 -6.93 -9.34 22.50
CA VAL A 189 -8.15 -9.84 23.15
C VAL A 189 -8.31 -11.32 22.80
N ASP A 190 -8.70 -12.13 23.78
CA ASP A 190 -9.05 -13.53 23.56
C ASP A 190 -10.41 -13.62 22.86
N ALA A 191 -10.36 -13.60 21.54
CA ALA A 191 -11.52 -13.76 20.66
C ALA A 191 -12.21 -15.14 20.78
N THR A 192 -11.58 -16.13 21.45
CA THR A 192 -12.18 -17.45 21.70
C THR A 192 -13.10 -17.44 22.92
N SER A 193 -12.95 -16.48 23.83
CA SER A 193 -13.81 -16.30 24.99
C SER A 193 -15.13 -15.58 24.64
N GLU A 194 -16.18 -15.84 25.43
CA GLU A 194 -17.45 -15.11 25.31
C GLU A 194 -17.27 -13.62 25.61
N GLY A 195 -16.53 -13.30 26.68
CA GLY A 195 -16.23 -11.93 27.07
C GLY A 195 -15.43 -11.16 26.01
N GLY A 196 -14.44 -11.79 25.38
CA GLY A 196 -13.63 -11.15 24.34
C GLY A 196 -14.45 -10.81 23.09
N ARG A 197 -15.31 -11.74 22.65
CA ARG A 197 -16.27 -11.46 21.55
C ARG A 197 -17.25 -10.35 21.92
N ALA A 198 -17.78 -10.37 23.14
CA ALA A 198 -18.68 -9.32 23.62
C ALA A 198 -18.00 -7.94 23.65
N PHE A 199 -16.75 -7.87 24.12
CA PHE A 199 -15.97 -6.65 24.13
C PHE A 199 -15.75 -6.10 22.72
N VAL A 200 -15.25 -6.93 21.79
CA VAL A 200 -15.03 -6.53 20.39
C VAL A 200 -16.33 -6.03 19.78
N LYS A 201 -17.43 -6.79 19.92
CA LYS A 201 -18.74 -6.35 19.42
C LYS A 201 -19.16 -4.99 20.00
N SER A 202 -18.96 -4.78 21.30
CA SER A 202 -19.34 -3.54 21.97
C SER A 202 -18.58 -2.29 21.49
N LEU A 203 -17.36 -2.46 20.97
CA LEU A 203 -16.59 -1.39 20.32
C LEU A 203 -17.25 -0.98 19.00
N TYR A 204 -17.60 -1.93 18.15
CA TYR A 204 -18.20 -1.61 16.85
C TYR A 204 -19.64 -1.12 16.97
N ASP A 205 -20.41 -1.60 17.96
CA ASP A 205 -21.70 -1.02 18.32
C ASP A 205 -21.55 0.46 18.75
N GLN A 206 -20.50 0.79 19.52
CA GLN A 206 -20.19 2.17 19.92
C GLN A 206 -19.86 3.03 18.69
N TYR A 207 -18.98 2.56 17.80
CA TYR A 207 -18.60 3.33 16.60
C TYR A 207 -19.78 3.54 15.66
N ALA A 208 -20.64 2.54 15.50
CA ALA A 208 -21.88 2.69 14.74
C ALA A 208 -22.85 3.70 15.40
N SER A 209 -22.93 3.73 16.73
CA SER A 209 -23.74 4.73 17.46
C SER A 209 -23.24 6.17 17.27
N TRP A 210 -21.94 6.35 17.04
CA TRP A 210 -21.35 7.64 16.66
C TRP A 210 -21.49 7.95 15.17
N SER A 211 -22.17 7.10 14.41
CA SER A 211 -22.33 7.26 12.97
C SER A 211 -21.02 7.27 12.17
N VAL A 212 -20.04 6.47 12.58
CA VAL A 212 -18.80 6.22 11.80
C VAL A 212 -19.13 5.53 10.48
N ASP A 213 -18.47 5.91 9.38
CA ASP A 213 -18.61 5.33 8.04
C ASP A 213 -17.37 4.57 7.56
N PHE A 214 -16.24 4.75 8.23
CA PHE A 214 -14.95 4.18 7.83
C PHE A 214 -14.13 3.82 9.07
N ILE A 215 -13.59 2.60 9.12
CA ILE A 215 -12.69 2.16 10.20
C ILE A 215 -11.37 1.68 9.60
N LYS A 216 -10.28 2.31 10.04
CA LYS A 216 -8.90 1.84 9.84
C LYS A 216 -8.46 1.04 11.06
N HIS A 217 -8.38 -0.29 10.94
CA HIS A 217 -8.02 -1.19 12.02
C HIS A 217 -6.56 -1.60 11.91
N ASP A 218 -5.81 -1.22 12.93
CA ASP A 218 -4.35 -1.25 12.91
C ASP A 218 -3.75 -2.37 13.77
N CYS A 219 -2.52 -2.76 13.44
CA CYS A 219 -1.80 -3.89 14.02
C CYS A 219 -2.49 -5.25 13.86
N VAL A 220 -3.16 -5.48 12.74
CA VAL A 220 -3.90 -6.72 12.46
C VAL A 220 -3.49 -7.42 11.15
N PHE A 221 -2.69 -6.74 10.32
CA PHE A 221 -2.27 -7.22 9.00
C PHE A 221 -0.76 -7.05 8.76
N GLY A 222 -0.22 -7.72 7.75
CA GLY A 222 1.24 -7.85 7.55
C GLY A 222 1.85 -9.06 8.25
N VAL A 223 3.07 -9.45 7.86
CA VAL A 223 3.67 -10.76 8.20
C VAL A 223 3.74 -11.03 9.70
N GLU A 224 4.03 -9.99 10.49
CA GLU A 224 4.19 -10.13 11.95
C GLU A 224 2.86 -10.04 12.71
N ASP A 225 1.90 -9.28 12.16
CA ASP A 225 0.65 -8.92 12.84
C ASP A 225 -0.57 -9.66 12.31
N PHE A 226 -0.42 -10.56 11.33
CA PHE A 226 -1.56 -11.21 10.68
C PHE A 226 -2.43 -12.00 11.67
N ARG A 227 -3.69 -11.60 11.83
CA ARG A 227 -4.68 -12.24 12.72
C ARG A 227 -6.02 -12.43 12.00
N LEU A 228 -6.12 -13.44 11.13
CA LEU A 228 -7.33 -13.69 10.33
C LEU A 228 -8.60 -13.83 11.18
N SER A 229 -8.56 -14.59 12.28
CA SER A 229 -9.72 -14.77 13.16
C SER A 229 -10.22 -13.48 13.81
N GLU A 230 -9.30 -12.56 14.13
CA GLU A 230 -9.65 -11.24 14.68
C GLU A 230 -10.23 -10.33 13.58
N ILE A 231 -9.67 -10.39 12.36
CA ILE A 231 -10.23 -9.70 11.18
C ILE A 231 -11.67 -10.16 10.91
N GLU A 232 -11.93 -11.47 10.95
CA GLU A 232 -13.26 -12.05 10.78
C GLU A 232 -14.22 -11.61 11.88
N LEU A 233 -13.80 -11.65 13.14
CA LEU A 233 -14.62 -11.22 14.28
C LEU A 233 -15.01 -9.74 14.14
N VAL A 234 -14.06 -8.87 13.79
CA VAL A 234 -14.32 -7.46 13.56
C VAL A 234 -15.23 -7.24 12.36
N ALA A 235 -14.96 -7.90 11.23
CA ALA A 235 -15.80 -7.79 10.05
C ALA A 235 -17.25 -8.17 10.37
N ASN A 236 -17.47 -9.28 11.08
CA ASN A 236 -18.80 -9.70 11.51
C ASN A 236 -19.44 -8.70 12.48
N SER A 237 -18.68 -8.21 13.46
CA SER A 237 -19.15 -7.19 14.42
C SER A 237 -19.62 -5.93 13.70
N ILE A 238 -18.87 -5.46 12.70
CA ILE A 238 -19.26 -4.32 11.84
C ILE A 238 -20.58 -4.62 11.11
N ALA A 239 -20.71 -5.79 10.50
CA ALA A 239 -21.93 -6.15 9.75
C ALA A 239 -23.16 -6.25 10.66
N GLU A 240 -23.01 -6.76 11.88
CA GLU A 240 -24.08 -6.88 12.87
C GLU A 240 -24.62 -5.53 13.36
N THR A 241 -23.84 -4.45 13.24
CA THR A 241 -24.33 -3.09 13.56
C THR A 241 -25.46 -2.64 12.62
N GLY A 242 -25.57 -3.23 11.43
CA GLY A 242 -26.48 -2.80 10.37
C GLY A 242 -26.09 -1.48 9.70
N ARG A 243 -25.00 -0.83 10.12
CA ARG A 243 -24.50 0.41 9.49
C ARG A 243 -23.49 0.07 8.38
N PRO A 244 -23.59 0.67 7.19
CA PRO A 244 -22.57 0.52 6.16
C PRO A 244 -21.27 1.22 6.57
N ILE A 245 -20.25 0.44 6.97
CA ILE A 245 -18.93 0.93 7.38
C ILE A 245 -17.86 0.31 6.48
N VAL A 246 -17.04 1.15 5.85
CA VAL A 246 -15.86 0.72 5.10
C VAL A 246 -14.81 0.19 6.07
N TYR A 247 -14.36 -1.05 5.85
CA TYR A 247 -13.37 -1.70 6.71
C TYR A 247 -11.99 -1.74 6.05
N SER A 248 -11.01 -1.04 6.66
CA SER A 248 -9.63 -0.90 6.21
C SER A 248 -8.67 -1.58 7.19
N LEU A 249 -7.70 -2.35 6.69
CA LEU A 249 -6.66 -2.99 7.52
C LEU A 249 -5.31 -2.28 7.42
N SER A 250 -4.60 -2.19 8.55
CA SER A 250 -3.20 -1.76 8.63
C SER A 250 -2.43 -2.47 9.76
N PRO A 251 -1.09 -2.36 9.77
CA PRO A 251 -0.24 -2.04 8.63
C PRO A 251 -0.16 -3.23 7.64
N GLY A 252 0.66 -3.12 6.61
CA GLY A 252 0.89 -4.17 5.61
C GLY A 252 2.35 -4.58 5.53
N VAL A 253 3.09 -4.51 6.64
CA VAL A 253 4.55 -4.74 6.63
C VAL A 253 4.86 -6.11 6.04
N GLN A 254 5.58 -6.11 4.90
CA GLN A 254 5.95 -7.30 4.13
C GLN A 254 4.75 -8.15 3.64
N ALA A 255 3.56 -7.55 3.51
CA ALA A 255 2.39 -8.26 3.00
C ALA A 255 2.63 -8.79 1.57
N PHE A 256 2.09 -9.97 1.29
CA PHE A 256 2.19 -10.62 -0.01
C PHE A 256 0.80 -11.08 -0.49
N PRO A 257 0.63 -11.38 -1.79
CA PRO A 257 -0.69 -11.58 -2.37
C PRO A 257 -1.58 -12.66 -1.72
N ASP A 258 -1.00 -13.75 -1.20
CA ASP A 258 -1.80 -14.80 -0.57
C ASP A 258 -2.55 -14.26 0.67
N MET A 259 -1.89 -13.42 1.48
CA MET A 259 -2.55 -12.74 2.61
C MET A 259 -3.71 -11.85 2.14
N GLY A 260 -3.52 -11.13 1.03
CA GLY A 260 -4.57 -10.32 0.42
C GLY A 260 -5.77 -11.17 -0.03
N ARG A 261 -5.53 -12.37 -0.60
CA ARG A 261 -6.61 -13.30 -0.97
C ARG A 261 -7.43 -13.73 0.24
N GLU A 262 -6.77 -14.03 1.36
CA GLU A 262 -7.44 -14.46 2.59
C GLU A 262 -8.39 -13.40 3.17
N VAL A 263 -8.04 -12.12 3.08
CA VAL A 263 -8.83 -11.02 3.69
C VAL A 263 -9.79 -10.32 2.73
N SER A 264 -9.57 -10.43 1.41
CA SER A 264 -10.30 -9.66 0.39
C SER A 264 -11.82 -9.87 0.39
N SER A 265 -12.31 -10.98 0.95
CA SER A 265 -13.75 -11.25 1.09
C SER A 265 -14.39 -10.56 2.31
N LEU A 266 -13.58 -10.11 3.27
CA LEU A 266 -13.99 -9.59 4.58
C LEU A 266 -13.93 -8.06 4.65
N VAL A 267 -13.05 -7.44 3.86
CA VAL A 267 -12.66 -6.03 4.00
C VAL A 267 -12.86 -5.25 2.71
N ASN A 268 -12.79 -3.92 2.80
CA ASN A 268 -12.90 -3.02 1.66
C ASN A 268 -11.54 -2.50 1.19
N MET A 269 -10.55 -2.47 2.08
CA MET A 269 -9.17 -2.18 1.73
C MET A 269 -8.19 -2.76 2.76
N TYR A 270 -6.96 -3.01 2.35
CA TYR A 270 -5.91 -3.53 3.23
C TYR A 270 -4.55 -3.01 2.80
N ARG A 271 -3.79 -2.43 3.73
CA ARG A 271 -2.45 -1.90 3.45
C ARG A 271 -1.52 -3.03 3.02
N VAL A 272 -0.74 -2.83 1.97
CA VAL A 272 0.20 -3.84 1.44
C VAL A 272 1.68 -3.51 1.68
N THR A 273 1.94 -2.42 2.39
CA THR A 273 3.27 -1.92 2.75
C THR A 273 3.34 -1.50 4.22
N GLY A 274 4.53 -1.12 4.70
CA GLY A 274 4.66 -0.36 5.94
C GLY A 274 4.10 1.06 5.79
N ASP A 275 4.38 1.92 6.76
CA ASP A 275 4.01 3.34 6.65
C ASP A 275 4.77 4.00 5.49
N ASP A 276 4.03 4.58 4.54
CA ASP A 276 4.61 5.39 3.47
C ASP A 276 4.86 6.82 3.95
N TRP A 277 6.07 7.29 3.68
CA TRP A 277 6.52 8.64 3.96
C TRP A 277 7.19 9.23 2.72
N ASP A 278 7.51 10.51 2.80
CA ASP A 278 7.96 11.31 1.67
C ASP A 278 9.46 11.13 1.35
N LEU A 279 9.90 9.87 1.33
CA LEU A 279 11.24 9.45 0.95
C LEU A 279 11.20 8.62 -0.34
N TRP A 280 12.14 8.86 -1.26
CA TRP A 280 12.24 8.07 -2.49
C TRP A 280 12.45 6.57 -2.21
N SER A 281 13.16 6.23 -1.12
CA SER A 281 13.35 4.83 -0.70
C SER A 281 12.03 4.12 -0.46
N ASP A 282 11.06 4.81 0.13
CA ASP A 282 9.78 4.25 0.54
C ASP A 282 8.90 4.10 -0.70
N LEU A 283 8.77 5.17 -1.49
CA LEU A 283 8.08 5.17 -2.78
C LEU A 283 8.59 4.08 -3.73
N LYS A 284 9.91 3.88 -3.82
CA LYS A 284 10.51 2.90 -4.73
C LYS A 284 10.02 1.46 -4.45
N THR A 285 9.77 1.11 -3.18
CA THR A 285 9.30 -0.25 -2.83
C THR A 285 7.88 -0.54 -3.32
N HIS A 286 7.04 0.49 -3.45
CA HIS A 286 5.65 0.35 -3.87
C HIS A 286 5.51 -0.17 -5.30
N PHE A 287 6.50 0.01 -6.16
CA PHE A 287 6.45 -0.50 -7.55
C PHE A 287 6.40 -2.03 -7.62
N ASP A 288 7.21 -2.73 -6.81
CA ASP A 288 7.23 -4.19 -6.76
C ASP A 288 5.94 -4.72 -6.12
N VAL A 289 5.51 -4.11 -5.03
CA VAL A 289 4.29 -4.50 -4.31
C VAL A 289 3.06 -4.30 -5.18
N ALA A 290 2.91 -3.14 -5.83
CA ALA A 290 1.80 -2.86 -6.72
C ALA A 290 1.74 -3.89 -7.87
N ARG A 291 2.89 -4.22 -8.49
CA ARG A 291 2.98 -5.25 -9.53
C ARG A 291 2.46 -6.59 -9.02
N ASP A 292 2.95 -7.04 -7.87
CA ASP A 292 2.66 -8.38 -7.35
C ASP A 292 1.17 -8.54 -7.00
N PHE A 293 0.55 -7.52 -6.39
CA PHE A 293 -0.88 -7.53 -6.11
C PHE A 293 -1.74 -7.39 -7.38
N ALA A 294 -1.30 -6.60 -8.37
CA ALA A 294 -1.96 -6.52 -9.66
C ALA A 294 -1.92 -7.86 -10.41
N ALA A 295 -0.75 -8.49 -10.51
CA ALA A 295 -0.54 -9.78 -11.16
C ALA A 295 -1.32 -10.92 -10.47
N ALA A 296 -1.55 -10.80 -9.17
CA ALA A 296 -2.38 -11.72 -8.40
C ALA A 296 -3.89 -11.55 -8.60
N GLY A 297 -4.33 -10.55 -9.37
CA GLY A 297 -5.75 -10.26 -9.62
C GLY A 297 -6.47 -9.63 -8.43
N LEU A 298 -5.73 -8.95 -7.54
CA LEU A 298 -6.26 -8.38 -6.29
C LEU A 298 -6.70 -6.91 -6.40
N ILE A 299 -6.74 -6.37 -7.62
CA ILE A 299 -7.25 -5.03 -7.88
C ILE A 299 -8.78 -5.06 -7.88
N GLY A 300 -9.40 -4.54 -6.81
CA GLY A 300 -10.85 -4.38 -6.72
C GLY A 300 -11.60 -5.72 -6.65
N ALA A 301 -11.08 -6.67 -5.86
CA ALA A 301 -11.68 -7.99 -5.67
C ALA A 301 -13.13 -7.84 -5.17
N THR A 302 -14.08 -8.53 -5.80
CA THR A 302 -15.51 -8.42 -5.44
C THR A 302 -15.82 -9.30 -4.23
N ASN A 303 -16.59 -8.76 -3.28
CA ASN A 303 -17.03 -9.48 -2.09
C ASN A 303 -18.49 -9.13 -1.73
N ALA A 304 -19.03 -9.76 -0.68
CA ALA A 304 -20.42 -9.55 -0.24
C ALA A 304 -20.69 -8.11 0.24
N ARG A 305 -19.65 -7.33 0.52
CA ARG A 305 -19.69 -5.95 1.05
C ARG A 305 -19.36 -4.90 -0.03
N GLY A 306 -19.18 -5.32 -1.29
CA GLY A 306 -18.79 -4.46 -2.42
C GLY A 306 -17.44 -4.89 -3.00
N ARG A 307 -16.42 -4.02 -2.95
CA ARG A 307 -15.07 -4.38 -3.42
C ARG A 307 -14.00 -4.19 -2.35
N SER A 308 -12.90 -4.92 -2.54
CA SER A 308 -11.68 -4.86 -1.74
C SER A 308 -10.50 -4.37 -2.57
N TRP A 309 -9.76 -3.39 -2.04
CA TRP A 309 -8.64 -2.74 -2.72
C TRP A 309 -7.32 -2.94 -1.97
N ALA A 310 -6.27 -3.34 -2.68
CA ALA A 310 -4.91 -3.28 -2.15
C ALA A 310 -4.52 -1.81 -1.93
N ASP A 311 -4.10 -1.47 -0.71
CA ASP A 311 -3.82 -0.11 -0.29
C ASP A 311 -2.31 0.13 -0.19
N LEU A 312 -1.80 1.02 -1.04
CA LEU A 312 -0.40 1.46 -1.06
C LEU A 312 -0.11 2.51 0.02
N ASP A 313 -1.04 2.76 0.94
CA ASP A 313 -0.99 3.76 1.99
C ASP A 313 -1.34 5.19 1.52
N MET A 314 -1.36 6.12 2.47
CA MET A 314 -1.63 7.54 2.30
C MET A 314 -0.61 8.21 1.38
N LEU A 315 -0.98 9.37 0.85
CA LEU A 315 -0.13 10.23 0.04
C LEU A 315 0.52 11.30 0.93
N PRO A 316 1.82 11.19 1.29
CA PRO A 316 2.52 12.15 2.13
C PRO A 316 2.95 13.37 1.31
N LEU A 317 1.97 14.21 0.96
CA LEU A 317 2.13 15.36 0.07
C LEU A 317 1.72 16.67 0.77
N GLY A 318 2.31 17.80 0.38
CA GLY A 318 2.01 19.12 0.94
C GLY A 318 2.66 19.35 2.31
N TRP A 319 1.90 19.89 3.28
CA TRP A 319 2.39 20.23 4.62
C TRP A 319 2.25 19.07 5.60
N LEU A 320 3.37 18.59 6.13
CA LEU A 320 3.50 17.35 6.88
C LEU A 320 4.22 17.57 8.22
N THR A 321 4.26 16.53 9.05
CA THR A 321 5.15 16.38 10.20
C THR A 321 6.13 15.23 9.96
N ASP A 322 7.17 15.12 10.79
CA ASP A 322 8.02 13.93 10.81
C ASP A 322 7.33 12.71 11.47
N PRO A 323 7.71 11.48 11.07
CA PRO A 323 7.18 10.26 11.67
C PRO A 323 7.33 10.23 13.19
N GLY A 324 6.24 9.94 13.90
CA GLY A 324 6.22 9.86 15.37
C GLY A 324 6.43 11.19 16.10
N ALA A 325 6.58 12.31 15.38
CA ALA A 325 6.77 13.61 15.98
C ALA A 325 5.43 14.15 16.51
N PRO A 326 5.35 14.55 17.80
CA PRO A 326 4.07 14.93 18.40
C PRO A 326 3.63 16.33 18.01
N VAL A 327 4.52 17.31 17.79
CA VAL A 327 4.14 18.72 17.55
C VAL A 327 4.96 19.31 16.38
N GLY A 328 5.36 18.47 15.42
CA GLY A 328 6.35 18.82 14.39
C GLY A 328 7.78 18.39 14.73
N PRO A 329 8.80 18.81 13.94
CA PRO A 329 8.75 19.96 13.05
C PRO A 329 7.80 19.75 11.89
N HIS A 330 7.00 20.78 11.60
CA HIS A 330 6.20 20.80 10.39
C HIS A 330 7.05 21.24 9.21
N ARG A 331 6.85 20.61 8.06
CA ARG A 331 7.64 20.86 6.85
C ARG A 331 6.86 20.54 5.60
N TRP A 332 7.34 21.05 4.47
CA TRP A 332 6.87 20.62 3.16
C TRP A 332 7.38 19.20 2.86
N CYS A 333 6.61 18.50 2.03
CA CYS A 333 6.98 17.22 1.42
C CYS A 333 8.39 17.28 0.80
N ASN A 334 9.23 16.30 1.15
CA ASN A 334 10.60 16.11 0.70
C ASN A 334 10.69 15.49 -0.69
N LEU A 335 9.60 14.88 -1.19
CA LEU A 335 9.56 14.39 -2.56
C LEU A 335 9.62 15.57 -3.54
N THR A 336 10.50 15.46 -4.52
CA THR A 336 10.56 16.40 -5.64
C THR A 336 9.25 16.38 -6.42
N PRO A 337 8.92 17.44 -7.19
CA PRO A 337 7.71 17.44 -8.01
C PRO A 337 7.61 16.25 -9.00
N ALA A 338 8.74 15.70 -9.44
CA ALA A 338 8.76 14.52 -10.31
C ALA A 338 8.40 13.23 -9.54
N GLU A 339 8.87 13.10 -8.30
CA GLU A 339 8.56 11.96 -7.43
C GLU A 339 7.10 12.01 -6.96
N GLN A 340 6.57 13.19 -6.61
CA GLN A 340 5.15 13.35 -6.29
C GLN A 340 4.24 12.95 -7.46
N ARG A 341 4.58 13.37 -8.69
CA ARG A 341 3.87 12.94 -9.91
C ARG A 341 3.96 11.44 -10.12
N THR A 342 5.14 10.87 -9.87
CA THR A 342 5.38 9.42 -9.96
C THR A 342 4.49 8.66 -8.99
N GLN A 343 4.42 9.11 -7.73
CA GLN A 343 3.60 8.50 -6.69
C GLN A 343 2.11 8.52 -7.04
N VAL A 344 1.55 9.69 -7.35
CA VAL A 344 0.12 9.81 -7.69
C VAL A 344 -0.23 9.00 -8.94
N SER A 345 0.69 8.93 -9.92
CA SER A 345 0.49 8.10 -11.12
C SER A 345 0.47 6.61 -10.79
N LEU A 346 1.40 6.14 -9.93
CA LEU A 346 1.43 4.73 -9.49
C LEU A 346 0.18 4.37 -8.69
N TRP A 347 -0.23 5.19 -7.72
CA TRP A 347 -1.45 4.95 -6.93
C TRP A 347 -2.69 4.91 -7.82
N ALA A 348 -2.77 5.82 -8.79
CA ALA A 348 -3.88 5.85 -9.74
C ALA A 348 -3.94 4.58 -10.59
N ILE A 349 -2.83 4.19 -11.23
CA ILE A 349 -2.80 3.03 -12.14
C ILE A 349 -2.81 1.69 -11.40
N ALA A 350 -2.34 1.62 -10.16
CA ALA A 350 -2.52 0.44 -9.31
C ALA A 350 -3.93 0.36 -8.70
N LYS A 351 -4.75 1.42 -8.88
CA LYS A 351 -6.07 1.59 -8.26
C LYS A 351 -6.04 1.45 -6.73
N SER A 352 -4.99 2.00 -6.12
CA SER A 352 -4.92 2.17 -4.67
C SER A 352 -5.99 3.17 -4.19
N PRO A 353 -6.53 3.05 -2.97
CA PRO A 353 -7.20 4.15 -2.30
C PRO A 353 -6.33 5.43 -2.32
N LEU A 354 -6.97 6.59 -2.42
CA LEU A 354 -6.28 7.89 -2.47
C LEU A 354 -6.59 8.67 -1.19
N MET A 355 -5.83 8.40 -0.13
CA MET A 355 -5.93 9.10 1.15
C MET A 355 -4.85 10.18 1.24
N TYR A 356 -5.21 11.45 1.14
CA TYR A 356 -4.26 12.56 1.30
C TYR A 356 -3.85 12.69 2.78
N GLY A 357 -2.55 12.82 3.08
CA GLY A 357 -2.03 12.87 4.45
C GLY A 357 -1.64 14.27 4.97
N GLY A 358 -1.49 15.25 4.07
CA GLY A 358 -1.06 16.60 4.43
C GLY A 358 -2.15 17.44 5.10
N ASP A 359 -1.74 18.55 5.71
CA ASP A 359 -2.66 19.53 6.28
C ASP A 359 -3.26 20.40 5.16
N LEU A 360 -4.54 20.20 4.86
CA LEU A 360 -5.27 20.87 3.79
C LEU A 360 -5.39 22.38 4.02
N ARG A 361 -5.23 22.85 5.26
CA ARG A 361 -5.24 24.30 5.59
C ARG A 361 -4.06 25.03 4.95
N ALA A 362 -2.98 24.30 4.66
CA ALA A 362 -1.78 24.81 3.99
C ALA A 362 -1.67 24.34 2.53
N MET A 363 -2.77 23.87 1.91
CA MET A 363 -2.77 23.37 0.54
C MET A 363 -2.27 24.42 -0.48
N ASP A 364 -1.24 24.06 -1.25
CA ASP A 364 -0.75 24.86 -2.37
C ASP A 364 -1.40 24.44 -3.70
N SER A 365 -1.34 25.32 -4.72
CA SER A 365 -1.99 25.09 -6.01
C SER A 365 -1.39 23.93 -6.80
N ALA A 366 -0.10 23.65 -6.65
CA ALA A 366 0.57 22.58 -7.39
C ALA A 366 0.15 21.21 -6.84
N THR A 367 0.16 21.06 -5.51
CA THR A 367 -0.34 19.87 -4.82
C THR A 367 -1.82 19.66 -5.09
N LEU A 368 -2.64 20.72 -5.01
CA LEU A 368 -4.07 20.64 -5.33
C LEU A 368 -4.31 20.15 -6.77
N SER A 369 -3.59 20.72 -7.75
CA SER A 369 -3.70 20.31 -9.15
C SER A 369 -3.25 18.87 -9.37
N LEU A 370 -2.31 18.36 -8.58
CA LEU A 370 -1.81 17.00 -8.68
C LEU A 370 -2.89 16.00 -8.21
N ILE A 371 -3.47 16.22 -7.03
CA ILE A 371 -4.47 15.31 -6.45
C ILE A 371 -5.86 15.45 -7.10
N THR A 372 -6.13 16.56 -7.79
CA THR A 372 -7.39 16.77 -8.53
C THR A 372 -7.27 16.52 -10.03
N ASN A 373 -6.19 15.89 -10.50
CA ASN A 373 -6.01 15.56 -11.91
C ASN A 373 -7.06 14.56 -12.39
N THR A 374 -8.04 15.05 -13.16
CA THR A 374 -9.21 14.26 -13.60
C THR A 374 -8.84 13.00 -14.37
N ARG A 375 -7.75 13.00 -15.15
CA ARG A 375 -7.31 11.80 -15.87
C ARG A 375 -6.79 10.71 -14.93
N MET A 376 -6.01 11.11 -13.93
CA MET A 376 -5.51 10.15 -12.92
C MET A 376 -6.65 9.60 -12.08
N LEU A 377 -7.61 10.46 -11.69
CA LEU A 377 -8.81 10.06 -10.96
C LEU A 377 -9.71 9.13 -11.78
N GLU A 378 -9.82 9.35 -13.09
CA GLU A 378 -10.57 8.48 -14.00
C GLU A 378 -9.92 7.09 -14.11
N ILE A 379 -8.59 7.03 -14.25
CA ILE A 379 -7.84 5.78 -14.24
C ILE A 379 -8.09 5.04 -12.91
N ASN A 380 -7.90 5.74 -11.80
CA ASN A 380 -8.08 5.18 -10.46
C ASN A 380 -9.48 4.58 -10.25
N ALA A 381 -10.55 5.30 -10.61
CA ALA A 381 -11.92 4.81 -10.40
C ALA A 381 -12.33 3.78 -11.45
N HIS A 382 -12.11 4.04 -12.73
CA HIS A 382 -12.88 3.39 -13.79
C HIS A 382 -12.05 2.51 -14.72
N SER A 383 -10.73 2.61 -14.75
CA SER A 383 -9.94 1.73 -15.61
C SER A 383 -10.03 0.26 -15.18
N VAL A 384 -9.74 -0.64 -16.12
CA VAL A 384 -9.70 -2.09 -15.93
C VAL A 384 -8.45 -2.68 -16.56
N GLY A 385 -8.10 -3.92 -16.16
CA GLY A 385 -6.94 -4.61 -16.69
C GLY A 385 -5.63 -3.92 -16.36
N ASN A 386 -5.56 -3.28 -15.19
CA ASN A 386 -4.39 -2.58 -14.69
C ASN A 386 -3.28 -3.56 -14.31
N HIS A 387 -2.15 -3.54 -15.00
CA HIS A 387 -1.00 -4.39 -14.68
C HIS A 387 0.30 -3.84 -15.26
N GLU A 388 1.43 -4.30 -14.72
CA GLU A 388 2.73 -4.09 -15.33
C GLU A 388 2.92 -5.07 -16.50
N LEU A 389 3.27 -4.55 -17.69
CA LEU A 389 3.56 -5.38 -18.87
C LEU A 389 5.00 -5.89 -18.86
N LEU A 390 5.94 -5.00 -18.61
CA LEU A 390 7.37 -5.25 -18.72
C LEU A 390 8.11 -4.37 -17.73
N SER A 391 9.12 -4.96 -17.08
CA SER A 391 10.23 -4.25 -16.46
C SER A 391 11.45 -4.52 -17.32
N ARG A 392 11.92 -3.52 -18.04
CA ARG A 392 13.11 -3.65 -18.89
C ARG A 392 14.26 -2.90 -18.24
N SER A 393 15.24 -3.60 -17.68
CA SER A 393 16.52 -3.00 -17.32
C SER A 393 17.38 -2.88 -18.57
N PRO A 394 17.70 -1.69 -19.07
CA PRO A 394 18.82 -1.57 -19.99
C PRO A 394 20.09 -2.00 -19.24
N SER A 395 20.71 -3.08 -19.69
CA SER A 395 22.09 -3.42 -19.33
C SER A 395 23.00 -2.33 -19.92
N HIS A 396 23.64 -1.52 -19.08
CA HIS A 396 24.69 -0.59 -19.53
C HIS A 396 26.04 -1.27 -19.46
N PHE A 397 26.79 -1.20 -20.54
CA PHE A 397 28.16 -1.68 -20.62
C PHE A 397 29.11 -0.54 -20.19
N GLY A 398 29.99 -0.79 -19.23
CA GLY A 398 30.90 0.19 -18.65
C GLY A 398 32.32 -0.34 -18.46
N LEU A 399 33.21 0.51 -17.94
CA LEU A 399 34.58 0.17 -17.57
C LEU A 399 34.71 0.17 -16.06
N SER A 400 35.39 -0.83 -15.50
CA SER A 400 35.69 -0.91 -14.08
C SER A 400 37.10 -1.42 -13.85
N GLU A 401 37.65 -1.15 -12.67
CA GLU A 401 38.87 -1.83 -12.23
C GLU A 401 38.66 -3.35 -12.24
N CYS A 402 39.65 -4.09 -12.74
CA CYS A 402 39.54 -5.54 -12.86
C CYS A 402 39.31 -6.27 -11.53
N LYS A 403 39.65 -5.65 -10.39
CA LYS A 403 39.44 -6.22 -9.05
C LYS A 403 38.04 -6.01 -8.48
N ASN A 404 37.23 -5.14 -9.08
CA ASN A 404 35.95 -4.66 -8.50
C ASN A 404 34.71 -5.15 -9.28
N THR A 405 34.85 -6.20 -10.09
CA THR A 405 33.75 -6.75 -10.87
C THR A 405 32.92 -7.73 -10.02
N SER A 406 31.62 -7.45 -9.84
CA SER A 406 30.68 -8.50 -9.45
C SER A 406 30.67 -9.59 -10.53
N PRO A 407 30.46 -10.89 -10.19
CA PRO A 407 30.86 -12.02 -11.02
C PRO A 407 29.99 -12.16 -12.28
N ARG A 408 30.29 -11.40 -13.34
CA ARG A 408 29.78 -11.66 -14.69
C ARG A 408 30.93 -12.24 -15.51
N ARG A 409 30.98 -13.57 -15.62
CA ARG A 409 31.98 -14.25 -16.46
C ARG A 409 31.61 -14.09 -17.93
N TRP A 410 32.54 -13.54 -18.69
CA TRP A 410 32.47 -13.44 -20.15
C TRP A 410 32.85 -14.79 -20.77
N SER A 411 32.18 -15.15 -21.86
CA SER A 411 32.42 -16.38 -22.61
C SER A 411 32.37 -16.11 -24.11
N LEU A 412 33.26 -16.74 -24.87
CA LEU A 412 33.19 -16.77 -26.32
C LEU A 412 32.25 -17.92 -26.75
N ARG A 413 31.31 -17.62 -27.63
CA ARG A 413 30.37 -18.59 -28.21
C ARG A 413 30.34 -18.48 -29.74
N PRO A 414 30.03 -19.58 -30.45
CA PRO A 414 29.70 -19.50 -31.88
C PRO A 414 28.41 -18.67 -32.06
N GLY A 415 28.44 -17.64 -32.90
CA GLY A 415 27.28 -16.76 -33.09
C GLY A 415 26.22 -17.37 -34.02
N PRO A 416 24.91 -17.35 -33.68
CA PRO A 416 23.84 -17.97 -34.48
C PRO A 416 23.57 -17.26 -35.82
N HIS A 417 24.00 -16.01 -36.00
CA HIS A 417 23.71 -15.19 -37.18
C HIS A 417 24.93 -14.72 -37.99
N SER A 418 26.14 -15.18 -37.65
CA SER A 418 27.34 -14.81 -38.41
C SER A 418 28.01 -16.06 -38.96
N LYS A 419 27.89 -16.28 -40.27
CA LYS A 419 28.44 -17.46 -40.96
C LYS A 419 29.95 -17.69 -40.76
N HIS A 420 30.68 -16.72 -40.17
CA HIS A 420 32.12 -16.80 -39.86
C HIS A 420 32.53 -15.99 -38.61
N GLY A 421 31.68 -15.84 -37.58
CA GLY A 421 31.97 -14.97 -36.42
C GLY A 421 31.67 -15.58 -35.05
N TYR A 422 32.41 -15.10 -34.06
CA TYR A 422 32.20 -15.41 -32.64
C TYR A 422 31.36 -14.31 -31.99
N GLU A 423 30.72 -14.66 -30.89
CA GLU A 423 30.07 -13.72 -29.99
C GLU A 423 30.74 -13.79 -28.62
N VAL A 424 30.86 -12.63 -27.97
CA VAL A 424 31.30 -12.54 -26.58
C VAL A 424 30.06 -12.25 -25.72
N CYS A 425 29.75 -13.16 -24.81
CA CYS A 425 28.51 -13.17 -24.05
C CYS A 425 28.79 -13.15 -22.55
N TRP A 426 27.87 -12.59 -21.77
CA TRP A 426 27.92 -12.63 -20.30
C TRP A 426 26.60 -13.16 -19.75
N THR A 427 26.66 -13.69 -18.53
CA THR A 427 25.47 -14.08 -17.77
C THR A 427 25.14 -13.00 -16.76
N SER A 428 23.92 -12.46 -16.78
CA SER A 428 23.41 -11.73 -15.61
C SER A 428 23.01 -12.77 -14.56
N GLU A 429 23.85 -13.02 -13.54
CA GLU A 429 23.33 -13.68 -12.35
C GLU A 429 22.31 -12.74 -11.69
N ALA A 430 21.02 -13.04 -11.81
CA ALA A 430 20.03 -12.48 -10.91
C ALA A 430 20.17 -13.23 -9.58
N PRO A 431 20.57 -12.59 -8.47
CA PRO A 431 20.52 -13.24 -7.18
C PRO A 431 19.05 -13.24 -6.73
N SER A 432 18.28 -14.26 -7.13
CA SER A 432 17.07 -14.63 -6.40
C SER A 432 17.19 -16.08 -5.96
N LYS A 433 17.58 -16.25 -4.69
CA LYS A 433 17.25 -17.47 -3.97
C LYS A 433 15.72 -17.57 -3.97
N LYS A 434 15.21 -18.70 -4.47
CA LYS A 434 13.79 -19.08 -4.63
C LYS A 434 13.17 -18.69 -5.98
N MET A 435 13.24 -19.58 -6.95
CA MET A 435 12.08 -20.33 -7.46
C MET A 435 12.56 -21.28 -8.56
N TRP A 436 12.18 -22.55 -8.49
CA TRP A 436 12.43 -23.54 -9.54
C TRP A 436 11.67 -23.13 -10.82
N ARG A 437 12.30 -22.33 -11.69
CA ARG A 437 11.86 -22.22 -13.08
C ARG A 437 12.42 -23.43 -13.85
N ARG A 438 11.52 -24.33 -14.26
CA ARG A 438 11.82 -25.31 -15.31
C ARG A 438 12.05 -24.56 -16.63
N GLY A 439 13.28 -24.59 -17.14
CA GLY A 439 13.56 -24.52 -18.58
C GLY A 439 13.75 -23.14 -19.23
N GLY A 440 14.23 -22.12 -18.52
CA GLY A 440 14.72 -20.90 -19.15
C GLY A 440 16.21 -20.73 -18.87
N ASP A 441 17.05 -20.69 -19.91
CA ASP A 441 18.46 -20.30 -19.76
C ASP A 441 18.56 -18.90 -19.11
N PRO A 442 19.57 -18.64 -18.27
CA PRO A 442 19.81 -17.29 -17.76
C PRO A 442 19.91 -16.32 -18.93
N LEU A 443 19.38 -15.09 -18.75
CA LEU A 443 19.45 -14.02 -19.76
C LEU A 443 20.91 -13.87 -20.21
N LEU A 444 21.19 -14.36 -21.40
CA LEU A 444 22.47 -14.30 -22.06
C LEU A 444 22.39 -13.17 -23.07
N GLU A 445 23.07 -12.07 -22.78
CA GLU A 445 23.29 -11.01 -23.75
C GLU A 445 24.67 -11.20 -24.38
N CYS A 446 24.78 -10.89 -25.68
CA CYS A 446 25.97 -11.17 -26.49
C CYS A 446 26.31 -9.98 -27.38
N PHE A 447 27.60 -9.75 -27.57
CA PHE A 447 28.14 -8.80 -28.56
C PHE A 447 28.90 -9.54 -29.65
N LYS A 448 28.98 -8.91 -30.84
CA LYS A 448 29.75 -9.46 -31.93
C LYS A 448 31.24 -9.33 -31.63
N TRP A 449 31.95 -10.45 -31.67
CA TRP A 449 33.39 -10.54 -31.51
C TRP A 449 34.08 -10.69 -32.86
N THR A 450 35.03 -9.80 -33.15
CA THR A 450 35.86 -9.88 -34.36
C THR A 450 37.30 -10.17 -33.95
N PRO A 451 37.83 -11.38 -34.20
CA PRO A 451 39.22 -11.71 -33.87
C PRO A 451 40.21 -10.75 -34.53
N PHE A 452 41.25 -10.33 -33.79
CA PHE A 452 42.32 -9.52 -34.35
C PHE A 452 43.30 -10.41 -35.13
N THR A 453 43.40 -10.22 -36.45
CA THR A 453 44.32 -10.96 -37.32
C THR A 453 45.45 -10.06 -37.80
N ASN A 454 46.70 -10.41 -37.46
CA ASN A 454 47.87 -9.67 -37.91
C ASN A 454 48.41 -10.26 -39.21
N GLY A 455 47.71 -10.03 -40.34
CA GLY A 455 48.16 -10.43 -41.68
C GLY A 455 48.13 -11.95 -41.99
N SER A 456 47.33 -12.32 -42.99
CA SER A 456 47.43 -13.53 -43.83
C SER A 456 47.74 -14.90 -43.20
N GLN A 457 47.41 -15.15 -41.94
CA GLN A 457 47.37 -16.50 -41.36
C GLN A 457 45.97 -16.87 -40.91
N GLU A 458 45.56 -18.08 -41.25
CA GLU A 458 44.29 -18.69 -40.88
C GLU A 458 44.04 -18.61 -39.37
N VAL A 459 42.79 -18.30 -39.03
CA VAL A 459 42.27 -18.10 -37.68
C VAL A 459 42.39 -19.42 -36.90
N THR A 460 43.49 -19.60 -36.17
CA THR A 460 43.50 -20.47 -35.01
C THR A 460 42.96 -19.67 -33.84
N THR A 461 41.94 -20.20 -33.19
CA THR A 461 41.12 -19.61 -32.11
C THR A 461 41.88 -19.35 -30.80
N SER A 462 43.21 -19.25 -30.83
CA SER A 462 44.06 -19.14 -29.66
C SER A 462 44.34 -17.71 -29.24
N SER A 463 44.11 -16.71 -30.09
CA SER A 463 44.10 -15.31 -29.66
C SER A 463 42.72 -14.96 -29.13
N ASN A 464 42.57 -14.96 -27.80
CA ASN A 464 41.41 -14.35 -27.14
C ASN A 464 41.38 -12.82 -27.31
N LEU A 465 42.00 -12.27 -28.36
CA LEU A 465 42.17 -10.85 -28.63
C LEU A 465 41.30 -10.44 -29.83
N GLY A 466 40.51 -9.37 -29.69
CA GLY A 466 39.61 -8.94 -30.74
C GLY A 466 38.90 -7.61 -30.47
N PHE A 467 38.07 -7.23 -31.43
CA PHE A 467 37.20 -6.06 -31.36
C PHE A 467 35.79 -6.48 -30.95
N ILE A 468 35.15 -5.65 -30.14
CA ILE A 468 33.76 -5.81 -29.71
C ILE A 468 32.93 -4.76 -30.44
N SER A 469 31.81 -5.18 -31.03
CA SER A 469 30.89 -4.26 -31.71
C SER A 469 29.43 -4.51 -31.34
N SER A 470 28.64 -3.43 -31.33
CA SER A 470 27.19 -3.48 -31.10
C SER A 470 26.48 -4.34 -32.16
N PRO A 471 25.50 -5.18 -31.77
CA PRO A 471 24.75 -5.99 -32.73
C PRO A 471 23.76 -5.18 -33.57
N ARG A 472 23.33 -3.99 -33.12
CA ARG A 472 22.39 -3.14 -33.86
C ARG A 472 23.09 -2.32 -34.93
N ASP A 473 24.29 -1.81 -34.63
CA ASP A 473 25.01 -0.85 -35.48
C ASP A 473 26.50 -1.22 -35.54
N ARG A 474 27.07 -1.34 -36.76
CA ARG A 474 28.50 -1.68 -36.97
C ARG A 474 29.48 -0.56 -36.54
N SER A 475 28.99 0.47 -35.87
CA SER A 475 29.66 1.75 -35.59
C SER A 475 30.15 1.94 -34.16
N GLY A 476 29.80 1.06 -33.21
CA GLY A 476 30.21 1.21 -31.82
C GLY A 476 31.31 0.23 -31.44
N CYS A 477 32.52 0.73 -31.21
CA CYS A 477 33.59 -0.02 -30.56
C CYS A 477 33.72 0.50 -29.14
N LEU A 478 34.18 -0.33 -28.21
CA LEU A 478 34.53 0.18 -26.89
C LEU A 478 35.70 1.16 -27.01
N ALA A 479 35.37 2.43 -27.19
CA ALA A 479 36.24 3.58 -27.06
C ALA A 479 35.79 4.32 -25.81
N ALA A 480 36.67 4.36 -24.81
CA ALA A 480 36.54 5.23 -23.66
C ALA A 480 36.96 6.64 -24.13
N ASP A 481 36.03 7.59 -24.19
CA ASP A 481 36.42 8.99 -24.28
C ASP A 481 36.91 9.42 -22.88
N VAL A 482 38.22 9.30 -22.65
CA VAL A 482 38.89 9.57 -21.35
C VAL A 482 39.78 10.80 -21.45
N LEU A 483 39.48 11.76 -22.33
CA LEU A 483 40.13 13.06 -22.25
C LEU A 483 39.37 13.96 -21.27
N GLY A 484 39.59 13.71 -19.96
CA GLY A 484 39.36 14.75 -18.95
C GLY A 484 38.77 14.34 -17.58
N ILE A 485 38.64 13.06 -17.23
CA ILE A 485 38.02 12.66 -15.95
C ILE A 485 39.08 12.06 -15.00
N PRO A 486 39.18 12.51 -13.72
CA PRO A 486 40.03 11.90 -12.71
C PRO A 486 39.65 10.43 -12.45
N ASN A 487 40.63 9.59 -12.13
CA ASN A 487 40.48 8.15 -11.91
C ASN A 487 39.38 7.71 -10.92
N SER A 488 38.82 8.61 -10.10
CA SER A 488 37.73 8.30 -9.17
C SER A 488 36.33 8.24 -9.80
N ASP A 489 36.13 8.76 -11.02
CA ASP A 489 34.78 9.02 -11.57
C ASP A 489 34.42 8.18 -12.81
N VAL A 490 35.17 7.11 -13.11
CA VAL A 490 35.02 6.31 -14.36
C VAL A 490 33.76 5.41 -14.38
N GLN A 491 32.82 5.53 -13.43
CA GLN A 491 31.72 4.56 -13.30
C GLN A 491 30.65 4.60 -14.42
N GLN A 492 30.66 5.58 -15.33
CA GLN A 492 29.75 5.61 -16.48
C GLN A 492 30.43 6.14 -17.75
N ALA A 493 31.09 5.26 -18.50
CA ALA A 493 31.50 5.57 -19.87
C ALA A 493 30.29 5.41 -20.81
N ARG A 494 29.97 6.45 -21.60
CA ARG A 494 29.00 6.34 -22.71
C ARG A 494 29.67 5.69 -23.91
N MET A 495 28.94 4.82 -24.62
CA MET A 495 29.37 4.30 -25.92
C MET A 495 29.51 5.48 -26.89
N SER A 496 30.72 5.71 -27.42
CA SER A 496 30.94 6.69 -28.48
C SER A 496 30.14 6.30 -29.71
N GLU A 497 29.26 7.19 -30.18
CA GLU A 497 28.39 6.98 -31.34
C GLU A 497 29.11 7.19 -32.69
N SER A 498 30.39 7.60 -32.71
CA SER A 498 30.93 8.29 -33.88
C SER A 498 32.20 7.70 -34.54
N ALA A 499 32.65 6.49 -34.23
CA ALA A 499 33.74 5.87 -35.00
C ALA A 499 33.64 4.35 -35.06
N GLY A 500 33.39 3.81 -36.26
CA GLY A 500 33.49 2.36 -36.50
C GLY A 500 34.89 1.81 -36.17
N CYS A 501 35.00 0.48 -36.00
CA CYS A 501 36.24 -0.13 -35.48
C CYS A 501 37.35 -0.02 -36.51
N SER A 502 38.22 0.97 -36.30
CA SER A 502 39.41 1.17 -37.11
C SER A 502 40.36 0.01 -36.86
N ARG A 503 40.57 -0.81 -37.90
CA ARG A 503 41.56 -1.89 -37.85
C ARG A 503 42.94 -1.27 -37.60
N GLY A 504 43.46 -1.40 -36.38
CA GLY A 504 44.80 -0.94 -36.01
C GLY A 504 44.88 -0.05 -34.78
N GLU A 505 43.76 0.38 -34.19
CA GLU A 505 43.75 1.21 -32.98
C GLU A 505 43.94 0.35 -31.70
N PRO A 506 45.08 0.46 -30.98
CA PRO A 506 45.40 -0.42 -29.86
C PRO A 506 44.47 -0.25 -28.65
N ASN A 507 43.91 0.95 -28.47
CA ASN A 507 42.95 1.27 -27.43
C ASN A 507 41.58 0.59 -27.62
N GLN A 508 41.29 0.02 -28.79
CA GLN A 508 40.05 -0.71 -29.10
C GLN A 508 40.20 -2.24 -29.03
N LEU A 509 41.39 -2.75 -28.66
CA LEU A 509 41.67 -4.18 -28.56
C LEU A 509 41.32 -4.72 -27.17
N TRP A 510 40.54 -5.81 -27.16
CA TRP A 510 40.08 -6.48 -25.94
C TRP A 510 40.59 -7.91 -25.89
N ARG A 511 41.01 -8.36 -24.71
CA ARG A 511 41.45 -9.73 -24.42
C ARG A 511 40.47 -10.41 -23.45
N LEU A 512 39.94 -11.57 -23.84
CA LEU A 512 39.22 -12.46 -22.93
C LEU A 512 40.23 -13.37 -22.18
N THR A 513 40.28 -13.30 -20.87
CA THR A 513 41.14 -14.16 -20.05
C THR A 513 40.50 -15.54 -19.86
N LEU A 514 41.30 -16.54 -19.45
CA LEU A 514 40.80 -17.87 -19.10
C LEU A 514 39.83 -17.84 -17.91
N ASP A 515 39.97 -16.85 -17.02
CA ASP A 515 39.12 -16.65 -15.86
C ASP A 515 37.76 -15.98 -16.21
N GLY A 516 37.53 -15.68 -17.50
CA GLY A 516 36.29 -15.11 -18.00
C GLY A 516 36.21 -13.59 -17.84
N GLU A 517 37.35 -12.89 -17.78
CA GLU A 517 37.39 -11.43 -17.74
C GLU A 517 37.72 -10.84 -19.09
N LEU A 518 37.06 -9.73 -19.43
CA LEU A 518 37.28 -9.04 -20.68
C LEU A 518 38.08 -7.76 -20.42
N ARG A 519 39.38 -7.79 -20.73
CA ARG A 519 40.38 -6.77 -20.38
C ARG A 519 40.82 -5.96 -21.58
N ASN A 520 41.11 -4.68 -21.38
CA ASN A 520 41.79 -3.86 -22.37
C ASN A 520 43.21 -3.57 -21.86
N ASP A 521 44.20 -4.18 -22.49
CA ASP A 521 45.60 -4.10 -22.05
C ASP A 521 46.17 -2.67 -22.11
N TYR A 522 45.59 -1.79 -22.94
CA TYR A 522 46.05 -0.42 -23.11
C TYR A 522 45.56 0.50 -21.98
N THR A 523 44.28 0.38 -21.60
CA THR A 523 43.68 1.20 -20.54
C THR A 523 43.81 0.59 -19.14
N GLY A 524 44.10 -0.71 -19.04
CA GLY A 524 44.20 -1.43 -17.77
C GLY A 524 42.85 -1.77 -17.12
N PHE A 525 41.72 -1.44 -17.76
CA PHE A 525 40.37 -1.69 -17.25
C PHE A 525 39.76 -2.99 -17.77
N CYS A 526 38.76 -3.46 -17.02
CA CYS A 526 37.90 -4.56 -17.39
C CYS A 526 36.53 -4.03 -17.83
N ALA A 527 35.90 -4.72 -18.78
CA ALA A 527 34.51 -4.50 -19.11
C ALA A 527 33.61 -4.95 -17.95
N SER A 528 32.68 -4.07 -17.56
CA SER A 528 31.61 -4.36 -16.62
C SER A 528 30.24 -4.13 -17.27
N VAL A 529 29.21 -4.77 -16.71
CA VAL A 529 27.83 -4.50 -17.08
C VAL A 529 27.08 -4.10 -15.83
N ALA A 530 26.57 -2.88 -15.81
CA ALA A 530 25.71 -2.36 -14.76
C ALA A 530 24.27 -2.39 -15.25
N ASP A 531 23.37 -3.01 -14.50
CA ASP A 531 21.95 -2.91 -14.78
C ASP A 531 21.51 -1.50 -14.35
N THR A 532 20.98 -0.70 -15.27
CA THR A 532 20.28 0.52 -14.85
C THR A 532 18.90 0.19 -14.30
N ALA A 533 18.35 1.08 -13.47
CA ALA A 533 16.97 0.99 -13.02
C ALA A 533 16.07 0.85 -14.24
N GLY A 534 15.39 -0.29 -14.35
CA GLY A 534 14.61 -0.60 -15.54
C GLY A 534 13.43 0.34 -15.76
N GLU A 535 13.08 0.51 -17.02
CA GLU A 535 11.81 1.13 -17.41
C GLU A 535 10.67 0.18 -17.03
N ARG A 536 9.72 0.68 -16.25
CA ARG A 536 8.49 -0.04 -15.88
C ARG A 536 7.34 0.49 -16.71
N ILE A 537 6.66 -0.41 -17.41
CA ILE A 537 5.52 -0.06 -18.26
C ILE A 537 4.26 -0.65 -17.64
N TRP A 538 3.35 0.23 -17.22
CA TRP A 538 2.01 -0.13 -16.76
C TRP A 538 0.97 0.17 -17.83
N VAL A 539 -0.03 -0.71 -17.93
CA VAL A 539 -1.15 -0.52 -18.85
C VAL A 539 -2.46 -0.63 -18.09
N ALA A 540 -3.40 0.21 -18.49
CA ALA A 540 -4.79 0.22 -18.06
C ALA A 540 -5.67 0.48 -19.28
N ARG A 541 -6.92 -0.01 -19.27
CA ARG A 541 -7.88 0.16 -20.37
C ARG A 541 -9.16 0.80 -19.88
N HIS A 542 -9.86 1.50 -20.76
CA HIS A 542 -11.21 1.93 -20.46
C HIS A 542 -12.16 0.71 -20.52
N PRO A 543 -13.20 0.61 -19.65
CA PRO A 543 -14.13 -0.52 -19.66
C PRO A 543 -14.77 -0.80 -21.03
N SER A 544 -15.01 0.24 -21.84
CA SER A 544 -15.56 0.09 -23.20
C SER A 544 -14.66 -0.68 -24.16
N ASP A 545 -13.35 -0.70 -23.92
CA ASP A 545 -12.37 -1.34 -24.82
C ASP A 545 -12.30 -2.85 -24.61
N VAL A 546 -12.83 -3.36 -23.48
CA VAL A 546 -12.89 -4.79 -23.16
C VAL A 546 -14.16 -5.45 -23.75
N ALA A 547 -15.19 -4.65 -24.06
CA ALA A 547 -16.48 -5.13 -24.56
C ALA A 547 -16.51 -5.38 -26.09
N LYS A 548 -15.40 -5.18 -26.81
CA LYS A 548 -15.28 -5.59 -28.22
C LYS A 548 -14.67 -6.99 -28.27
N PRO A 549 -15.44 -8.05 -28.60
CA PRO A 549 -14.84 -9.33 -28.92
C PRO A 549 -13.95 -9.15 -30.16
N SER A 550 -12.70 -9.59 -30.05
CA SER A 550 -11.82 -9.81 -31.20
C SER A 550 -12.31 -10.96 -32.05
#